data_AF-A0A953H6U6-F1
#
_entry.id   AF-A0A953H6U6-F1
#
_cell.length_a   1.000
_cell.length_b   1.000
_cell.length_c   1.000
_cell.angle_alpha   90.00
_cell.angle_beta   90.00
_cell.angle_gamma   90.00
#
_symmetry.space_group_name_H-M   'P 1'
#
loop_
_entity.id
_entity.type
_entity.pdbx_description
1 polymer ?
#
loop_
_entity_poly.entity_id
_entity_poly.type
_entity_poly.pdbx_seq_one_letter_code
_entity_poly.pdbx_strand_id
1 'polypeptide(L)' 'MMTIKLIFHNGNWHSNNVLFYRFIQDNFTIIVLGNKYNTNIYRMGKPIHDIVKQYEHISTQLHSDAD' A
#
# COMPACT_ATOMS: atom_id res chain seq x y z
N MET A 1 6.67 -19.92 -5.13
CA MET A 1 6.54 -18.49 -4.74
C MET A 1 5.07 -18.13 -4.74
N MET A 2 4.54 -17.57 -3.65
CA MET A 2 3.16 -17.09 -3.61
C MET A 2 3.07 -15.79 -4.41
N THR A 3 2.24 -15.74 -5.45
CA THR A 3 2.09 -14.55 -6.29
C THR A 3 1.20 -13.53 -5.58
N ILE A 4 1.67 -12.29 -5.43
CA ILE A 4 0.86 -11.17 -4.93
C ILE A 4 -0.20 -10.84 -5.98
N LYS A 5 -1.48 -10.91 -5.61
CA LYS A 5 -2.59 -10.41 -6.44
C LYS A 5 -2.83 -8.93 -6.15
N LEU A 6 -2.34 -8.07 -7.04
CA LEU A 6 -2.46 -6.62 -6.97
C LEU A 6 -3.37 -6.10 -8.08
N ILE A 7 -4.41 -5.35 -7.73
CA ILE A 7 -5.17 -4.51 -8.66
C ILE A 7 -4.68 -3.07 -8.50
N PHE A 8 -4.36 -2.38 -9.59
CA PHE A 8 -3.86 -1.02 -9.53
C PHE A 8 -4.42 -0.11 -10.61
N HIS A 9 -4.47 1.19 -10.29
CA HIS A 9 -4.74 2.25 -11.25
C HIS A 9 -4.09 3.56 -10.79
N ASN A 10 -3.48 4.30 -11.72
CA ASN A 10 -2.94 5.62 -11.47
C ASN A 10 -3.80 6.66 -12.21
N GLY A 11 -4.21 7.72 -11.51
CA GLY A 11 -4.94 8.84 -12.09
C GLY A 11 -4.03 10.04 -12.30
N ASN A 12 -4.18 10.73 -13.42
CA ASN A 12 -3.62 12.06 -13.65
C ASN A 12 -4.70 12.94 -14.29
N TRP A 13 -5.07 14.03 -13.64
CA TRP A 13 -6.09 14.95 -14.13
C TRP A 13 -5.82 16.38 -13.67
N HIS A 14 -5.75 17.33 -14.62
CA HIS A 14 -5.56 18.77 -14.35
C HIS A 14 -4.56 19.06 -13.23
N SER A 15 -3.30 18.64 -13.42
CA SER A 15 -2.23 18.83 -12.44
C SER A 15 -2.47 18.19 -11.08
N ASN A 16 -3.41 17.25 -10.94
CA ASN A 16 -3.59 16.41 -9.77
C ASN A 16 -3.25 14.97 -10.17
N ASN A 17 -2.65 14.20 -9.26
CA ASN A 17 -2.44 12.79 -9.51
C ASN A 17 -2.77 11.92 -8.30
N VAL A 18 -3.16 10.69 -8.62
CA VAL A 18 -3.72 9.72 -7.68
C VAL A 18 -3.07 8.37 -7.91
N LEU A 19 -2.82 7.65 -6.81
CA LEU A 19 -2.42 6.24 -6.80
C LEU A 19 -3.54 5.43 -6.13
N PHE A 20 -3.94 4.32 -6.75
CA PHE A 20 -4.83 3.31 -6.16
C PHE A 20 -4.22 1.93 -6.29
N TYR A 21 -3.96 1.24 -5.17
CA TYR A 21 -3.50 -0.15 -5.09
C TYR A 21 -4.41 -0.97 -4.16
N ARG A 22 -4.88 -2.14 -4.62
CA ARG A 22 -5.65 -3.13 -3.84
C ARG A 22 -4.89 -4.45 -3.77
N PHE A 23 -4.50 -4.83 -2.56
CA PHE A 23 -3.84 -6.10 -2.26
C PHE A 23 -4.90 -7.10 -1.82
N ILE A 24 -5.27 -8.02 -2.72
CA ILE A 24 -6.43 -8.89 -2.49
C ILE A 24 -6.17 -9.90 -1.36
N GLN A 25 -4.96 -10.46 -1.31
CA GLN A 25 -4.59 -11.47 -0.31
C GLN A 25 -4.44 -10.87 1.08
N ASP A 26 -3.88 -9.67 1.17
CA ASP A 26 -3.70 -8.95 2.44
C ASP A 26 -4.95 -8.14 2.84
N ASN A 27 -6.02 -8.21 2.05
CA ASN A 27 -7.30 -7.53 2.26
C ASN A 27 -7.24 -6.01 2.50
N PHE A 28 -6.17 -5.32 2.08
CA PHE A 28 -6.05 -3.87 2.30
C PHE A 28 -5.92 -3.07 1.00
N THR A 29 -6.08 -1.74 1.12
CA THR A 29 -6.08 -0.82 -0.02
C THR A 29 -5.33 0.45 0.32
N ILE A 30 -4.54 0.93 -0.64
CA ILE A 30 -3.81 2.19 -0.56
C ILE A 30 -4.43 3.14 -1.58
N ILE A 31 -4.82 4.32 -1.11
CA ILE A 31 -5.25 5.44 -1.96
C ILE A 31 -4.42 6.66 -1.56
N VAL A 32 -3.70 7.24 -2.51
CA VAL A 32 -2.93 8.48 -2.30
C VAL A 32 -3.44 9.54 -3.25
N LEU A 33 -3.88 10.67 -2.70
CA LEU A 33 -4.44 11.80 -3.46
C LEU A 33 -3.47 12.98 -3.42
N GLY A 34 -3.17 13.55 -4.58
CA GLY A 34 -2.38 14.77 -4.71
C GLY A 34 -3.21 15.92 -5.26
N ASN A 35 -3.06 17.10 -4.66
CA ASN A 35 -3.65 18.34 -5.15
C ASN A 35 -2.75 19.10 -6.16
N LYS A 36 -1.56 18.55 -6.44
CA LYS A 36 -0.57 19.02 -7.42
C LYS A 36 0.16 17.81 -8.00
N TYR A 37 0.65 17.93 -9.22
CA TYR A 37 1.34 16.84 -9.90
C TYR A 37 2.64 16.56 -9.14
N ASN A 38 2.70 15.38 -8.53
CA ASN A 38 3.84 14.95 -7.75
C ASN A 38 4.13 13.48 -8.06
N THR A 39 5.23 13.22 -8.76
CA THR A 39 5.62 11.87 -9.15
C THR A 39 5.87 10.94 -7.96
N ASN A 40 6.13 11.49 -6.77
CA ASN A 40 6.30 10.70 -5.56
C ASN A 40 5.01 9.95 -5.19
N ILE A 41 3.83 10.47 -5.54
CA ILE A 41 2.54 9.81 -5.26
C ILE A 41 2.50 8.41 -5.87
N TYR A 42 2.95 8.25 -7.12
CA TYR A 42 2.97 6.95 -7.78
C TYR A 42 3.99 5.97 -7.18
N ARG A 43 4.93 6.46 -6.35
CA ARG A 43 5.97 5.64 -5.69
C ARG A 43 5.56 5.18 -4.29
N MET A 44 4.43 5.66 -3.75
CA MET A 44 4.03 5.41 -2.37
C MET A 44 3.54 3.98 -2.08
N GLY A 45 3.14 3.23 -3.12
CA GLY A 45 2.56 1.90 -2.92
C GLY A 45 3.48 0.91 -2.19
N LYS A 46 4.78 0.87 -2.55
CA LYS A 46 5.74 -0.04 -1.91
C LYS A 46 6.06 0.37 -0.46
N PRO A 47 6.48 1.62 -0.17
CA PRO A 47 6.78 2.04 1.21
C PRO A 47 5.63 1.82 2.18
N ILE A 48 4.40 2.12 1.78
CA ILE A 48 3.21 1.94 2.64
C ILE A 48 2.94 0.44 2.85
N HIS A 49 3.02 -0.38 1.79
CA HIS A 49 2.88 -1.83 1.92
C HIS A 49 3.92 -2.40 2.90
N ASP A 50 5.19 -1.99 2.79
CA ASP A 50 6.26 -2.48 3.67
C ASP A 50 6.00 -2.14 5.15
N ILE A 51 5.49 -0.93 5.45
CA ILE A 51 5.10 -0.53 6.81
C ILE A 51 3.98 -1.42 7.34
N VAL A 52 2.96 -1.70 6.53
CA VAL A 52 1.83 -2.58 6.93
C VAL A 52 2.33 -3.99 7.22
N LYS A 53 3.15 -4.58 6.35
CA LYS A 53 3.69 -5.94 6.57
C LYS A 53 4.61 -6.00 7.79
N GLN A 54 5.40 -4.96 8.05
CA GLN A 54 6.22 -4.88 9.27
C GLN A 54 5.36 -4.88 10.53
N TYR A 55 4.27 -4.11 10.55
CA TYR A 55 3.35 -4.07 11.68
C TYR A 55 2.66 -5.43 11.91
N GLU A 56 2.16 -6.08 10.86
CA GLU A 56 1.57 -7.43 10.94
C GLU A 56 2.55 -8.44 11.55
N HIS A 57 3.82 -8.41 11.12
CA HIS A 57 4.85 -9.30 11.62
C HIS A 57 5.12 -9.11 13.11
N ILE A 58 5.32 -7.86 13.56
CA ILE A 58 5.56 -7.53 14.97
C ILE A 58 4.35 -7.91 15.82
N SER A 59 3.14 -7.62 15.36
CA SER A 59 1.91 -7.94 16.10
C SER A 59 1.72 -9.45 16.30
N THR A 60 2.11 -10.26 15.30
CA THR A 60 2.05 -11.72 15.37
C THR A 60 3.08 -12.26 16.36
N GLN A 61 4.32 -11.73 16.36
CA GLN A 61 5.37 -12.13 17.30
C GLN A 61 4.99 -11.83 18.76
N LEU A 62 4.47 -10.63 19.02
CA LEU A 62 4.04 -10.25 20.37
C LEU A 62 2.91 -11.14 20.90
N HIS A 63 1.98 -11.58 20.04
CA HIS A 63 0.94 -12.53 20.45
C HIS A 63 1.50 -13.93 20.68
N SER A 64 2.48 -14.39 19.89
CA SER A 64 3.09 -15.71 20.12
C SER A 64 3.97 -15.78 21.36
N ASP A 65 4.56 -14.66 21.79
CA ASP A 65 5.44 -14.59 22.96
C ASP A 65 4.65 -14.43 24.29
N ALA A 66 3.35 -14.14 24.19
CA ALA A 66 2.46 -13.97 25.34
C ALA A 66 1.71 -15.26 25.74
N ASP A 67 1.77 -16.30 24.90
CA ASP A 67 1.19 -17.64 25.10
C ASP A 67 2.27 -18.65 25.57
#